data_AF-A0A3C0HP98-F1
#
_entry.id   AF-A0A3C0HP98-F1
#
_cell.length_a   1.000
_cell.length_b   1.000
_cell.length_c   1.000
_cell.angle_alpha   90.00
_cell.angle_beta   90.00
_cell.angle_gamma   90.00
#
_symmetry.space_group_name_H-M   'P 1'
#
loop_
_entity.id
_entity.type
_entity.pdbx_description
1 polymer ?
#
loop_
_entity_poly.entity_id
_entity_poly.type
_entity_poly.pdbx_seq_one_letter_code
_entity_poly.pdbx_strand_id
1 'polypeptide(L)'
;PGKKTLGGRKDVHRVVDADGRFIQEVLSVLPVELEDDTINPQVPLVRDGEIVADLTNPAEAQARCAERRSRLQDADRTPWPTHSPAIPTVWEGVEEPLSTPVPSGGAQ
;
A
#
# COMPACT_ATOMS: atom_id res chain seq x y z
N PRO A 1 6.59 9.67 21.32
CA PRO A 1 5.70 9.63 20.13
C PRO A 1 5.42 8.17 19.73
N GLY A 2 4.21 7.68 20.01
CA GLY A 2 3.82 6.28 19.76
C GLY A 2 3.32 6.04 18.33
N LYS A 3 3.28 4.76 17.92
CA LYS A 3 2.64 4.33 16.68
C LYS A 3 1.15 4.67 16.72
N LYS A 4 0.67 5.43 15.74
CA LYS A 4 -0.75 5.76 15.57
C LYS A 4 -1.34 4.92 14.45
N THR A 5 -2.57 4.43 14.64
CA THR A 5 -3.31 3.67 13.63
C THR A 5 -4.30 4.60 12.94
N LEU A 6 -4.37 4.52 11.61
CA LEU A 6 -5.43 5.18 10.83
C LEU A 6 -6.66 4.27 10.82
N GLY A 7 -7.80 4.76 11.31
CA GLY A 7 -9.07 4.04 11.28
C GLY A 7 -9.68 3.94 9.87
N GLY A 8 -10.78 3.22 9.75
CA GLY A 8 -11.60 3.14 8.52
C GLY A 8 -11.04 2.24 7.41
N ARG A 9 -11.93 1.89 6.46
CA ARG A 9 -11.54 1.31 5.17
C ARG A 9 -10.79 2.37 4.39
N LYS A 10 -9.65 1.99 3.83
CA LYS A 10 -8.78 2.88 3.07
C LYS A 10 -8.62 2.33 1.67
N ASP A 11 -8.65 3.22 0.69
CA ASP A 11 -8.16 2.92 -0.63
C ASP A 11 -6.68 3.30 -0.68
N VAL A 12 -5.95 2.63 -1.57
CA VAL A 12 -4.52 2.83 -1.75
C VAL A 12 -4.23 2.85 -3.24
N HIS A 13 -3.37 3.78 -3.64
CA HIS A 13 -2.83 3.81 -4.99
C HIS A 13 -1.37 4.23 -4.95
N ARG A 14 -0.63 3.85 -5.99
CA ARG A 14 0.76 4.27 -6.19
C ARG A 14 0.82 5.22 -7.35
N VAL A 15 1.44 6.36 -7.10
CA VAL A 15 1.77 7.35 -8.11
C VAL A 15 3.09 6.95 -8.74
N VAL A 16 3.16 7.09 -10.06
CA VAL A 16 4.39 6.87 -10.82
C VAL A 16 4.89 8.18 -11.42
N ASP A 17 6.20 8.26 -11.67
CA ASP A 17 6.75 9.34 -12.49
C ASP A 17 6.60 9.05 -13.99
N ALA A 18 7.08 9.98 -14.83
CA ALA A 18 7.07 9.84 -16.28
C ALA A 18 7.84 8.62 -16.81
N ASP A 19 8.77 8.06 -16.02
CA ASP A 19 9.51 6.83 -16.34
C ASP A 19 8.78 5.57 -15.84
N GLY A 20 7.61 5.72 -15.22
CA GLY A 20 6.81 4.65 -14.65
C GLY A 20 7.36 4.12 -13.31
N ARG A 21 8.27 4.85 -12.65
CA ARG A 21 8.79 4.46 -11.34
C ARG A 21 7.87 4.92 -10.22
N PHE A 22 7.79 4.12 -9.17
CA PHE A 22 7.04 4.50 -7.98
C PHE A 22 7.69 5.69 -7.27
N ILE A 23 6.90 6.72 -7.02
CA ILE A 23 7.34 7.91 -6.28
C ILE A 23 6.58 8.11 -4.97
N GLN A 24 5.36 7.59 -4.88
CA GLN A 24 4.52 7.74 -3.68
C GLN A 24 3.45 6.65 -3.59
N GLU A 25 3.10 6.25 -2.37
CA GLU A 25 1.91 5.46 -2.06
C GLU A 25 0.95 6.34 -1.26
N VAL A 26 -0.24 6.56 -1.79
CA VAL A 26 -1.25 7.43 -1.20
C VAL A 26 -2.32 6.56 -0.53
N LEU A 27 -2.62 6.87 0.72
CA LEU A 27 -3.71 6.28 1.48
C LEU A 27 -4.85 7.28 1.61
N SER A 28 -6.07 6.90 1.26
CA SER A 28 -7.25 7.77 1.34
C SER A 28 -8.47 7.07 1.94
N VAL A 29 -9.38 7.86 2.51
CA VAL A 29 -10.70 7.37 3.03
C VAL A 29 -11.83 7.63 2.04
N LEU A 30 -11.71 8.73 1.29
CA LEU A 30 -12.68 9.11 0.28
C LEU A 30 -12.22 8.59 -1.08
N PRO A 31 -13.16 8.33 -2.01
CA PRO A 31 -12.80 8.07 -3.40
C PRO A 31 -11.94 9.21 -3.92
N VAL A 32 -10.71 8.89 -4.34
CA VAL A 32 -9.81 9.85 -4.99
C VAL A 32 -9.91 9.59 -6.48
N GLU A 33 -10.01 10.66 -7.26
CA GLU A 33 -9.86 10.55 -8.72
C GLU A 33 -8.43 10.09 -9.00
N LEU A 34 -8.32 8.90 -9.57
CA LEU A 34 -7.04 8.30 -9.89
C LEU A 34 -6.60 8.78 -11.27
N GLU A 35 -5.40 9.34 -11.35
CA GLU A 35 -4.77 9.61 -12.64
C GLU A 35 -4.53 8.28 -13.39
N ASP A 36 -4.56 8.32 -14.72
CA ASP A 36 -4.47 7.14 -15.60
C ASP A 36 -3.18 6.31 -15.38
N ASP A 37 -2.14 6.94 -14.86
CA ASP A 37 -0.83 6.33 -14.59
C ASP A 37 -0.69 5.75 -13.18
N THR A 38 -1.73 5.83 -12.35
CA THR A 38 -1.72 5.26 -11.01
C THR A 38 -1.89 3.73 -11.01
N ILE A 39 -1.22 3.06 -10.08
CA ILE A 39 -1.36 1.61 -9.86
C ILE A 39 -2.12 1.37 -8.57
N ASN A 40 -3.21 0.60 -8.63
CA ASN A 40 -3.90 0.12 -7.44
C ASN A 40 -3.30 -1.22 -6.95
N PRO A 41 -2.59 -1.25 -5.80
CA PRO A 41 -2.02 -2.49 -5.29
C PRO A 41 -3.07 -3.41 -4.63
N GLN A 42 -4.23 -2.89 -4.23
CA GLN A 42 -5.31 -3.68 -3.63
C GLN A 42 -6.28 -4.17 -4.72
N VAL A 43 -6.11 -5.44 -5.08
CA VAL A 43 -7.02 -6.14 -5.99
C VAL A 43 -7.98 -7.05 -5.22
N PRO A 44 -9.28 -7.03 -5.51
CA PRO A 44 -10.24 -7.92 -4.88
C PRO A 44 -9.95 -9.36 -5.31
N LEU A 45 -9.70 -10.25 -4.35
CA LEU A 45 -9.53 -11.68 -4.62
C LEU A 45 -10.84 -12.44 -4.47
N VAL A 46 -11.68 -12.01 -3.52
CA VAL A 46 -12.98 -12.60 -3.20
C VAL A 46 -14.02 -11.49 -3.09
N ARG A 47 -15.22 -11.73 -3.65
CA ARG A 47 -16.42 -10.89 -3.45
C ARG A 47 -17.60 -11.80 -3.17
N ASP A 48 -18.37 -11.48 -2.13
CA ASP A 48 -19.59 -12.22 -1.75
C ASP A 48 -19.39 -13.75 -1.61
N GLY A 49 -18.19 -14.16 -1.16
CA GLY A 49 -17.82 -15.58 -1.00
C GLY A 49 -17.28 -16.26 -2.26
N GLU A 50 -17.25 -15.57 -3.41
CA GLU A 50 -16.75 -16.09 -4.67
C GLU A 50 -15.36 -15.56 -5.00
N ILE A 51 -14.49 -16.41 -5.55
CA ILE A 51 -13.17 -16.02 -6.04
C ILE A 51 -13.35 -15.23 -7.35
N VAL A 52 -12.96 -13.96 -7.33
CA VAL A 52 -13.06 -13.06 -8.50
C VAL A 52 -11.71 -12.79 -9.17
N ALA A 53 -10.60 -13.10 -8.50
CA ALA A 53 -9.27 -13.10 -9.09
C ALA A 53 -8.41 -14.21 -8.48
N ASP A 54 -8.00 -15.17 -9.32
CA ASP A 54 -7.06 -16.22 -8.93
C ASP A 54 -5.63 -15.75 -9.23
N LEU A 55 -4.82 -15.55 -8.18
CA LEU A 55 -3.42 -15.13 -8.28
C LEU A 55 -2.47 -16.18 -7.70
N THR A 56 -2.88 -17.45 -7.67
CA THR A 56 -2.15 -18.56 -7.03
C THR A 56 -0.98 -19.10 -7.87
N ASN A 57 -0.90 -18.78 -9.16
CA ASN A 57 0.20 -19.22 -10.03
C ASN A 57 1.56 -18.63 -9.59
N PRO A 58 2.53 -19.47 -9.17
CA PRO A 58 3.84 -18.99 -8.72
C PRO A 58 4.66 -18.28 -9.79
N ALA A 59 4.56 -18.70 -11.06
CA ALA A 59 5.32 -18.08 -12.15
C ALA A 59 4.83 -16.65 -12.43
N GLU A 60 3.52 -16.45 -12.41
CA GLU A 60 2.91 -15.12 -12.52
C GLU A 60 3.23 -14.25 -11.29
N ALA A 61 3.24 -14.84 -10.09
CA ALA A 61 3.68 -14.14 -8.89
C ALA A 61 5.13 -13.66 -9.00
N GLN A 62 6.02 -14.51 -9.51
CA GLN A 62 7.42 -14.14 -9.77
C GLN A 62 7.53 -13.01 -10.79
N ALA A 63 6.77 -13.08 -11.89
CA ALA A 63 6.74 -12.03 -12.91
C ALA A 63 6.26 -10.69 -12.33
N ARG A 64 5.17 -10.68 -11.55
CA ARG A 64 4.68 -9.47 -10.85
C ARG A 64 5.72 -8.92 -9.88
N CYS A 65 6.44 -9.77 -9.15
CA CYS A 65 7.50 -9.32 -8.24
C CYS A 65 8.66 -8.67 -9.00
N ALA A 66 9.11 -9.27 -10.11
CA ALA A 66 10.18 -8.71 -10.95
C ALA A 66 9.76 -7.37 -11.57
N GLU A 67 8.56 -7.31 -12.11
CA GLU A 67 7.96 -6.11 -12.70
C GLU A 67 7.86 -4.97 -11.67
N ARG A 68 7.27 -5.22 -10.49
CA ARG A 68 7.16 -4.21 -9.41
C ARG A 68 8.53 -3.76 -8.90
N ARG A 69 9.50 -4.67 -8.78
CA ARG A 69 10.87 -4.32 -8.38
C ARG A 69 11.56 -3.44 -9.41
N SER A 70 11.29 -3.65 -10.71
CA SER A 70 11.84 -2.81 -11.78
C SER A 70 11.34 -1.37 -11.72
N ARG A 71 10.17 -1.12 -11.13
CA ARG A 71 9.61 0.23 -10.93
C ARG A 71 10.08 0.93 -9.66
N LEU A 72 10.82 0.27 -8.78
CA LEU A 72 11.44 0.97 -7.64
C LEU A 72 12.61 1.84 -8.10
N GLN A 73 12.90 2.89 -7.34
CA GLN A 73 14.15 3.63 -7.46
C GLN A 73 15.33 2.69 -7.25
N ASP A 74 16.44 2.94 -7.96
CA ASP A 74 17.59 2.01 -7.98
C ASP A 74 18.16 1.76 -6.57
N ALA A 75 18.17 2.80 -5.73
CA ALA A 75 18.60 2.73 -4.34
C ALA A 75 17.75 1.76 -3.49
N ASP A 76 16.46 1.68 -3.78
CA ASP A 76 15.48 0.89 -3.02
C ASP A 76 15.31 -0.54 -3.55
N ARG A 77 15.93 -0.88 -4.69
CA ARG A 77 15.90 -2.24 -5.24
C ARG A 77 16.72 -3.23 -4.44
N THR A 78 17.69 -2.76 -3.66
CA THR A 78 18.53 -3.62 -2.82
C THR A 78 18.01 -3.54 -1.39
N PRO A 79 17.50 -4.65 -0.82
CA PRO A 79 17.00 -4.65 0.54
C PRO A 79 18.17 -4.42 1.51
N TRP A 80 18.26 -3.20 2.04
CA TRP A 80 19.03 -2.91 3.24
C TRP A 80 18.12 -3.04 4.46
N PRO A 81 18.64 -3.45 5.63
CA PRO A 81 17.89 -3.37 6.88
C PRO A 81 17.65 -1.89 7.23
N THR A 82 16.55 -1.36 6.71
CA THR A 82 16.01 -0.03 7.02
C THR A 82 14.57 -0.19 7.50
N HIS A 83 14.15 0.68 8.42
CA HIS A 83 12.78 0.75 8.90
C HIS A 83 11.90 1.70 8.08
N SER A 84 12.49 2.36 7.07
CA SER A 84 11.77 3.22 6.14
C SER A 84 11.24 2.43 4.96
N PRO A 85 10.00 2.71 4.50
CA PRO A 85 9.44 2.07 3.31
C PRO A 85 10.21 2.50 2.06
N ALA A 86 10.30 1.60 1.07
CA ALA A 86 10.92 1.84 -0.23
C ALA A 86 10.17 2.88 -1.09
N ILE A 87 8.90 3.11 -0.80
CA ILE A 87 8.06 4.12 -1.45
C ILE A 87 7.49 4.97 -0.31
N PRO A 88 7.69 6.30 -0.33
CA PRO A 88 7.11 7.20 0.68
C PRO A 88 5.59 7.06 0.73
N THR A 89 5.04 6.94 1.94
CA THR A 89 3.58 6.86 2.15
C THR A 89 3.01 8.22 2.55
N VAL A 90 1.93 8.65 1.90
CA VAL A 90 1.21 9.90 2.20
C VAL A 90 -0.25 9.60 2.57
N TRP A 91 -0.78 10.40 3.49
CA TRP A 91 -2.17 10.34 3.93
C TRP A 91 -2.98 11.49 3.32
N GLU A 92 -4.04 11.14 2.61
CA GLU A 92 -5.03 12.08 2.07
C GLU A 92 -6.41 11.77 2.67
N GLY A 93 -6.69 12.37 3.83
CA GLY A 93 -7.95 12.19 4.52
C GLY A 93 -8.36 13.43 5.30
N VAL A 94 -9.66 13.52 5.59
CA VAL A 94 -10.29 14.64 6.32
C VAL A 94 -10.12 14.57 7.84
N GLU A 95 -9.71 13.43 8.39
CA GLU A 95 -9.46 13.26 9.82
C GLU A 95 -7.97 13.00 10.09
N GLU A 96 -7.45 13.63 11.16
CA GLU A 96 -6.22 13.18 11.81
C GLU A 96 -6.38 11.72 12.27
N PRO A 97 -5.28 10.91 12.35
CA PRO A 97 -5.35 9.54 12.83
C PRO A 97 -6.11 9.47 14.16
N LEU A 98 -7.21 8.70 14.19
CA LEU A 98 -8.00 8.43 15.39
C LEU A 98 -7.06 8.01 16.53
N SER A 99 -6.82 8.94 17.45
CA SER A 99 -5.93 8.74 18.59
C SER A 99 -6.70 8.03 19.69
N THR A 100 -7.15 6.80 19.45
CA THR A 100 -7.71 5.96 20.51
C THR A 100 -6.61 5.10 21.12
N PRO A 101 -6.24 5.32 22.40
CA PRO A 101 -5.32 4.44 23.10
C PRO A 101 -5.91 3.02 23.12
N VAL A 102 -5.15 2.03 22.64
CA VAL A 102 -5.46 0.63 22.90
C VAL A 102 -5.19 0.40 24.39
N PRO A 103 -6.16 -0.05 25.20
CA PRO A 103 -5.89 -0.42 26.57
C PRO A 103 -4.88 -1.56 26.56
N SER A 104 -3.71 -1.34 27.15
CA SER A 104 -2.78 -2.42 27.48
C SER A 104 -3.47 -3.28 28.53
N GLY A 105 -4.12 -4.36 28.09
CA GLY A 105 -4.67 -5.38 28.96
C GLY A 105 -3.53 -6.05 29.71
N GLY A 106 -3.22 -5.54 30.90
CA GLY A 106 -2.40 -6.23 31.87
C GLY A 106 -3.17 -7.45 32.36
N ALA A 107 -2.63 -8.64 32.07
CA ALA A 107 -3.04 -9.87 32.71
C ALA A 107 -2.81 -9.76 34.22
N GLN A 108 -3.80 -10.23 35.00
CA GLN A 108 -3.69 -10.45 36.45
C GLN A 108 -2.69 -11.57 36.75
#